data_AF-A0A957M003-F1
#
_entry.id   AF-A0A957M003-F1
#
_cell.length_a   1.000
_cell.length_b   1.000
_cell.length_c   1.000
_cell.angle_alpha   90.00
_cell.angle_beta   90.00
_cell.angle_gamma   90.00
#
_symmetry.space_group_name_H-M   'P 1'
#
loop_
_entity.id
_entity.type
_entity.pdbx_description
1 polymer ?
#
loop_
_entity_poly.entity_id
_entity_poly.type
_entity_poly.pdbx_seq_one_letter_code
_entity_poly.pdbx_strand_id
1 'polypeptide(L)'
;MKELEPPRKADEVAQYQDDPFDFGEVAENEMVIVKDFLPSPEALVLKEPETEKITIALSKESVTFFREKAQELGAPYQRMIRNLLDAYVAQHRGH
;
A
#
# COMPACT_ATOMS: atom_id res chain seq x y z
N MET A 1 23.35 -13.09 -7.39
CA MET A 1 23.77 -11.71 -7.07
C MET A 1 23.57 -10.91 -8.34
N LYS A 2 22.63 -9.98 -8.37
CA LYS A 2 22.60 -8.97 -9.43
C LYS A 2 22.15 -7.67 -8.79
N GLU A 3 23.04 -6.70 -8.88
CA GLU A 3 22.95 -5.36 -8.32
C GLU A 3 21.56 -4.73 -8.45
N LEU A 4 21.16 -4.03 -7.38
CA LEU A 4 20.11 -3.03 -7.42
C LEU A 4 20.50 -1.97 -8.45
N GLU A 5 19.62 -1.73 -9.42
CA GLU A 5 19.79 -0.68 -10.43
C GLU A 5 19.99 0.68 -9.74
N PRO A 6 20.88 1.53 -10.26
CA PRO A 6 21.21 2.81 -9.65
C PRO A 6 19.98 3.72 -9.60
N PRO A 7 19.88 4.63 -8.61
CA PRO A 7 18.73 5.51 -8.48
C PRO A 7 18.60 6.39 -9.74
N ARG A 8 17.42 6.36 -10.37
CA ARG A 8 17.12 7.19 -11.55
C ARG A 8 17.39 8.65 -11.23
N LYS A 9 18.02 9.35 -12.17
CA LYS A 9 18.31 10.78 -12.03
C LYS A 9 17.01 11.58 -12.07
N ALA A 10 16.95 12.65 -11.28
CA ALA A 10 15.74 13.44 -11.01
C ALA A 10 15.09 14.08 -12.26
N ASP A 11 15.80 14.08 -13.39
CA ASP A 11 15.40 14.77 -14.62
C ASP A 11 14.95 13.77 -15.71
N GLU A 12 14.90 12.49 -15.39
CA GLU A 12 14.41 11.44 -16.28
C GLU A 12 12.88 11.45 -16.29
N VAL A 13 12.32 12.25 -17.21
CA VAL A 13 10.90 12.25 -17.53
C VAL A 13 10.47 10.84 -17.92
N ALA A 14 9.69 10.19 -17.06
CA ALA A 14 9.09 8.90 -17.36
C ALA A 14 8.24 9.05 -18.62
N GLN A 15 8.68 8.44 -19.72
CA GLN A 15 7.88 8.36 -20.94
C GLN A 15 6.75 7.36 -20.70
N TYR A 16 5.55 7.88 -20.42
CA TYR A 16 4.32 7.11 -20.44
C TYR A 16 4.07 6.69 -21.89
N GLN A 17 4.28 5.40 -22.19
CA GLN A 17 4.21 4.91 -23.56
C GLN A 17 2.79 4.83 -24.11
N ASP A 18 1.77 4.89 -23.25
CA ASP A 18 0.37 4.96 -23.66
C ASP A 18 -0.38 5.91 -22.72
N ASP A 19 -0.96 6.97 -23.27
CA ASP A 19 -1.92 7.82 -22.57
C ASP A 19 -3.26 7.05 -22.51
N PRO A 20 -3.70 6.58 -21.33
CA PRO A 20 -4.91 5.78 -21.21
C PRO A 20 -6.19 6.55 -21.54
N PHE A 21 -6.09 7.86 -21.79
CA PHE A 21 -7.21 8.75 -22.06
C PHE A 21 -7.27 9.26 -23.50
N ASP A 22 -6.28 8.95 -24.35
CA ASP A 22 -6.21 9.38 -25.76
C ASP A 22 -6.52 10.87 -25.93
N PHE A 23 -5.87 11.74 -25.13
CA PHE A 23 -6.16 13.17 -25.16
C PHE A 23 -5.72 13.85 -26.48
N GLY A 24 -4.96 13.16 -27.35
CA GLY A 24 -4.46 13.73 -28.60
C GLY A 24 -3.58 14.96 -28.38
N GLU A 25 -3.46 15.82 -29.40
CA GLU A 25 -2.85 17.16 -29.26
C GLU A 25 -3.83 18.11 -28.55
N VAL A 26 -3.90 18.04 -27.22
CA VAL A 26 -4.57 19.08 -26.42
C VAL A 26 -3.75 20.37 -26.50
N ALA A 27 -4.36 21.45 -26.97
CA ALA A 27 -3.75 22.78 -26.86
C ALA A 27 -3.54 23.10 -25.37
N GLU A 28 -2.42 23.77 -25.04
CA GLU A 28 -1.95 24.01 -23.66
C GLU A 28 -2.95 24.73 -22.72
N ASN A 29 -4.13 25.15 -23.22
CA ASN A 29 -5.19 25.82 -22.47
C ASN A 29 -6.57 25.13 -22.57
N GLU A 30 -6.65 23.88 -23.02
CA GLU A 30 -7.92 23.15 -23.11
C GLU A 30 -8.19 22.32 -21.85
N MET A 31 -9.28 22.63 -21.14
CA MET A 31 -9.72 21.87 -19.96
C MET A 31 -10.58 20.67 -20.39
N VAL A 32 -10.04 19.46 -20.29
CA VAL A 32 -10.81 18.24 -20.53
C VAL A 32 -11.54 17.83 -19.24
N ILE A 33 -12.88 17.93 -19.25
CA ILE A 33 -13.71 17.49 -18.14
C ILE A 33 -13.77 15.97 -18.16
N VAL A 34 -13.05 15.33 -17.24
CA VAL A 34 -13.11 13.88 -17.08
C VAL A 34 -14.21 13.49 -16.09
N LYS A 35 -14.89 12.37 -16.37
CA LYS A 35 -15.97 11.87 -15.51
C LYS A 35 -15.39 11.49 -14.15
N ASP A 36 -16.13 11.73 -13.08
CA ASP A 36 -15.70 11.27 -11.76
C ASP A 36 -15.70 9.73 -11.74
N PHE A 37 -14.51 9.15 -11.73
CA PHE A 37 -14.25 7.71 -11.63
C PHE A 37 -13.60 7.34 -10.30
N LEU A 38 -13.53 8.30 -9.37
CA LEU A 38 -13.18 7.93 -8.01
C LEU A 38 -14.35 7.11 -7.43
N PRO A 39 -14.07 5.94 -6.83
CA PRO A 39 -15.08 5.24 -6.07
C PRO A 39 -15.61 6.18 -4.98
N SER A 40 -16.91 6.06 -4.66
CA SER A 40 -17.50 6.87 -3.60
C SER A 40 -16.71 6.69 -2.29
N PRO A 41 -16.62 7.70 -1.42
CA PRO A 41 -15.88 7.60 -0.17
C PRO A 41 -16.24 6.38 0.68
N GLU A 42 -17.50 5.95 0.60
CA GLU A 42 -18.01 4.74 1.26
C GLU A 42 -17.44 3.44 0.66
N ALA A 43 -17.20 3.40 -0.66
CA ALA A 43 -16.55 2.30 -1.34
C ALA A 43 -15.02 2.27 -1.14
N LEU A 44 -14.44 3.36 -0.65
CA LEU A 44 -13.02 3.44 -0.22
C LEU A 44 -12.78 2.90 1.20
N VAL A 45 -13.85 2.53 1.93
CA VAL A 45 -13.70 2.00 3.29
C VAL A 45 -13.08 0.61 3.21
N LEU A 46 -11.80 0.53 3.57
CA LEU A 46 -11.12 -0.72 3.90
C LEU A 46 -11.90 -1.39 5.03
N LYS A 47 -12.70 -2.41 4.69
CA LYS A 47 -13.39 -3.22 5.70
C LYS A 47 -12.34 -3.83 6.62
N GLU A 48 -12.44 -3.56 7.91
CA GLU A 48 -11.63 -4.30 8.87
C GLU A 48 -12.04 -5.78 8.81
N PRO A 49 -11.06 -6.71 8.78
CA PRO A 49 -11.37 -8.13 8.77
C PRO A 49 -12.15 -8.50 10.04
N GLU A 50 -12.96 -9.56 9.97
CA GLU A 50 -13.58 -10.13 11.16
C GLU A 50 -12.48 -10.56 12.15
N THR A 51 -12.57 -10.08 13.40
CA THR A 51 -11.54 -10.32 14.42
C THR A 51 -12.08 -11.12 15.60
N GLU A 52 -11.37 -12.18 15.97
CA GLU A 52 -11.58 -12.92 17.21
C GLU A 52 -10.51 -12.52 18.24
N LYS A 53 -10.93 -12.19 19.46
CA LYS A 53 -10.02 -11.76 20.53
C LYS A 53 -9.49 -12.97 21.30
N ILE A 54 -8.17 -13.16 21.23
CA ILE A 54 -7.45 -14.19 21.99
C ILE A 54 -6.36 -13.57 22.85
N THR A 55 -5.89 -14.31 23.85
CA THR A 55 -4.69 -13.96 24.62
C THR A 55 -3.57 -14.94 24.27
N ILE A 56 -2.45 -14.41 23.80
CA ILE A 56 -1.25 -15.18 23.46
C ILE A 56 -0.03 -14.54 24.10
N ALA A 57 0.95 -15.34 24.49
CA ALA A 57 2.25 -14.86 24.93
C ALA A 57 3.20 -14.75 23.73
N LEU A 58 3.84 -13.59 23.56
CA LEU A 58 4.86 -13.34 22.54
C LEU A 58 6.21 -13.08 23.21
N SER A 59 7.31 -13.31 22.48
CA SER A 59 8.64 -12.99 22.97
C SER A 59 8.80 -11.47 23.21
N LYS A 60 9.59 -11.09 24.21
CA LYS A 60 9.87 -9.68 24.50
C LYS A 60 10.49 -8.96 23.29
N GLU A 61 11.40 -9.65 22.60
CA GLU A 61 12.09 -9.14 21.40
C GLU A 61 11.11 -8.81 20.28
N SER A 62 10.20 -9.74 19.96
CA SER A 62 9.18 -9.51 18.91
C SER A 62 8.30 -8.31 19.23
N VAL A 63 7.86 -8.18 20.49
CA VAL A 63 6.99 -7.06 20.89
C VAL A 63 7.74 -5.73 20.84
N THR A 64 9.02 -5.70 21.22
CA THR A 64 9.85 -4.50 21.11
C THR A 64 10.01 -4.06 19.66
N PHE A 65 10.34 -4.99 18.75
CA PHE A 65 10.48 -4.71 17.32
C PHE A 65 9.23 -4.04 16.73
N PHE A 66 8.05 -4.59 17.00
CA PHE A 66 6.80 -4.01 16.49
C PHE A 66 6.47 -2.66 17.15
N ARG A 67 6.85 -2.45 18.42
CA ARG A 67 6.66 -1.14 19.08
C ARG A 67 7.50 -0.05 18.43
N GLU A 68 8.76 -0.33 18.13
CA GLU A 68 9.66 0.63 17.46
C GLU A 68 9.14 0.99 16.08
N LYS A 69 8.78 -0.01 15.27
CA LYS A 69 8.21 0.22 13.93
C LYS A 69 6.87 0.94 13.94
N ALA A 70 6.03 0.65 14.93
CA ALA A 70 4.74 1.33 15.12
C ALA A 70 4.91 2.84 15.39
N GLN A 71 5.93 3.22 16.17
CA GLN A 71 6.24 4.62 16.46
C GLN A 71 6.70 5.36 15.21
N GLU A 72 7.57 4.74 14.40
CA GLU A 72 8.05 5.32 13.13
C GLU A 72 6.92 5.56 12.14
N LEU A 73 5.94 4.64 12.06
CA LEU A 73 4.88 4.64 11.05
C LEU A 73 3.57 5.30 11.52
N GLY A 74 3.48 5.72 12.78
CA GLY A 74 2.25 6.30 13.35
C GLY A 74 1.07 5.32 13.39
N ALA A 75 1.34 4.02 13.57
CA ALA A 75 0.33 2.96 13.53
C ALA A 75 0.33 2.11 14.82
N PRO A 76 -0.80 1.51 15.24
CA PRO A 76 -0.81 0.61 16.39
C PRO A 76 0.01 -0.67 16.13
N TYR A 77 0.95 -1.01 17.01
CA TYR A 77 1.77 -2.22 16.88
C TYR A 77 0.94 -3.52 16.83
N GLN A 78 -0.22 -3.55 17.49
CA GLN A 78 -1.12 -4.70 17.42
C GLN A 78 -1.63 -4.96 16.00
N ARG A 79 -1.87 -3.89 15.22
CA ARG A 79 -2.30 -4.01 13.82
C ARG A 79 -1.21 -4.64 12.98
N MET A 80 0.05 -4.27 13.20
CA MET A 80 1.19 -4.86 12.50
C MET A 80 1.32 -6.36 12.79
N ILE A 81 1.16 -6.76 14.05
CA ILE A 81 1.19 -8.17 14.44
C ILE A 81 0.06 -8.95 13.75
N ARG A 82 -1.18 -8.43 13.76
CA ARG A 82 -2.32 -9.07 13.08
C ARG A 82 -2.06 -9.24 11.59
N ASN A 83 -1.63 -8.18 10.91
CA ASN A 83 -1.34 -8.23 9.48
C ASN A 83 -0.26 -9.27 9.13
N LEU A 84 0.76 -9.42 9.99
CA LEU A 84 1.78 -10.46 9.79
C LEU A 84 1.18 -11.87 9.86
N LEU A 85 0.32 -12.12 10.85
CA LEU A 85 -0.35 -13.41 10.99
C LEU A 85 -1.29 -13.68 9.80
N ASP A 86 -2.05 -12.67 9.36
CA ASP A 86 -2.94 -12.78 8.20
C ASP A 86 -2.16 -13.09 6.92
N ALA A 87 -1.02 -12.40 6.70
CA ALA A 87 -0.15 -12.65 5.56
C ALA A 87 0.45 -14.07 5.58
N TYR A 88 0.89 -14.54 6.75
CA TYR A 88 1.38 -15.90 6.92
C TYR A 88 0.31 -16.93 6.57
N VAL A 89 -0.91 -16.75 7.08
CA VAL A 89 -2.05 -17.64 6.79
C VAL A 89 -2.42 -17.59 5.30
N ALA A 90 -2.47 -16.40 4.69
CA ALA A 90 -2.78 -16.25 3.26
C ALA A 90 -1.78 -17.00 2.38
N GLN A 91 -0.49 -16.94 2.73
CA GLN A 91 0.56 -17.67 2.01
C GLN A 91 0.42 -19.20 2.13
N HIS A 92 -0.09 -19.72 3.25
CA HIS A 92 -0.14 -21.16 3.51
C HIS A 92 -1.52 -21.79 3.27
N ARG A 93 -2.59 -21.00 3.18
CA ARG A 93 -3.93 -21.48 2.80
C ARG A 93 -4.15 -21.56 1.28
N GLY A 94 -3.26 -21.00 0.47
CA GLY A 94 -3.28 -21.09 -1.00
C GLY A 94 -2.77 -22.40 -1.61
N HIS A 95 -2.77 -23.49 -0.84
CA HIS A 95 -2.44 -24.86 -1.28
C HIS A 95 -3.57 -25.83 -0.94
#